data_AF-A5ZQS8-F1
#
_entry.id   AF-A5ZQS8-F1
#
_cell.length_a   1.000
_cell.length_b   1.000
_cell.length_c   1.000
_cell.angle_alpha   90.00
_cell.angle_beta   90.00
_cell.angle_gamma   90.00
#
_symmetry.space_group_name_H-M   'P 1'
#
loop_
_entity.id
_entity.type
_entity.pdbx_description
1 polymer ?
#
loop_
_entity_poly.entity_id
_entity_poly.type
_entity_poly.pdbx_seq_one_letter_code
_entity_poly.pdbx_strand_id
1 'polypeptide(L)'
;MTIWKYILEHDNGVTNFHFEISADLLREEEMELMSQMRPGLIQLEIGVQSTNPETIRAIHRHMDLKKLEHCVNRVHSFRNIHQHLDLIAGLPYEDYDTFHQSFNDVYQMKPDQLQLGFLKVLKGSLMQKEAEVYGIVYKEKEPYEVLSTNWLTYGEVLKLKMVESMVEVYYNSGQFWHTLEYLVPFEKDAFTFYEKLGSFYEKKGYSEISHSRMRRYEILLEYLQEETDVPTEVAAQKMLYDLYLREKLKKRPVFAPDQKQYETAVWNYRKNNQVSKTAHIEVFENGTVILFDYEKRDPLSNNAYTEVVQL
;
A
#
# COMPACT_ATOMS: atom_id res chain seq x y z
N MET A 1 -23.18 -11.54 -12.23
CA MET A 1 -22.93 -12.74 -13.06
C MET A 1 -22.58 -12.47 -14.52
N THR A 2 -23.46 -11.88 -15.35
CA THR A 2 -23.25 -11.83 -16.82
C THR A 2 -21.93 -11.19 -17.25
N ILE A 3 -21.54 -10.08 -16.61
CA ILE A 3 -20.31 -9.36 -16.97
C ILE A 3 -19.03 -10.14 -16.63
N TRP A 4 -18.95 -10.76 -15.44
CA TRP A 4 -17.79 -11.54 -15.01
C TRP A 4 -17.53 -12.72 -15.93
N LYS A 5 -18.60 -13.42 -16.31
CA LYS A 5 -18.51 -14.58 -17.21
C LYS A 5 -18.06 -14.15 -18.60
N TYR A 6 -18.63 -13.05 -19.11
CA TYR A 6 -18.23 -12.49 -20.39
C TYR A 6 -16.75 -12.12 -20.43
N ILE A 7 -16.24 -11.46 -19.39
CA ILE A 7 -14.82 -11.07 -19.30
C ILE A 7 -13.91 -12.29 -19.26
N LEU A 8 -14.26 -13.32 -18.49
CA LEU A 8 -13.49 -14.56 -18.44
C LEU A 8 -13.46 -15.28 -19.80
N GLU A 9 -14.60 -15.38 -20.49
CA GLU A 9 -14.72 -16.06 -21.79
C GLU A 9 -14.06 -15.31 -22.95
N HIS A 10 -13.89 -13.99 -22.83
CA HIS A 10 -13.34 -13.12 -23.87
C HIS A 10 -12.00 -12.49 -23.48
N ASP A 11 -11.29 -13.08 -22.51
CA ASP A 11 -9.96 -12.62 -22.16
C ASP A 11 -9.00 -12.75 -23.35
N ASN A 12 -8.38 -11.64 -23.73
CA ASN A 12 -7.41 -11.54 -24.81
C ASN A 12 -5.95 -11.62 -24.33
N GLY A 13 -5.74 -11.83 -23.02
CA GLY A 13 -4.41 -11.89 -22.40
C GLY A 13 -3.76 -10.53 -22.12
N VAL A 14 -4.43 -9.41 -22.42
CA VAL A 14 -3.82 -8.06 -22.36
C VAL A 14 -4.67 -7.04 -21.62
N THR A 15 -5.99 -6.99 -21.86
CA THR A 15 -6.86 -5.92 -21.33
C THR A 15 -7.08 -6.07 -19.82
N ASN A 16 -6.88 -5.00 -19.05
CA ASN A 16 -7.22 -4.94 -17.64
C ASN A 16 -8.51 -4.13 -17.45
N PHE A 17 -9.43 -4.60 -16.60
CA PHE A 17 -10.68 -3.92 -16.27
C PHE A 17 -10.69 -3.47 -14.79
N HIS A 18 -10.94 -2.18 -14.57
CA HIS A 18 -11.06 -1.60 -13.23
C HIS A 18 -12.54 -1.50 -12.85
N PHE A 19 -12.90 -1.97 -11.66
CA PHE A 19 -14.25 -1.92 -11.13
C PHE A 19 -14.28 -1.26 -9.76
N GLU A 20 -15.15 -0.26 -9.60
CA GLU A 20 -15.58 0.22 -8.28
C GLU A 20 -16.75 -0.64 -7.80
N ILE A 21 -16.62 -1.27 -6.63
CA ILE A 21 -17.63 -2.17 -6.08
C ILE A 21 -17.86 -1.92 -4.58
N SER A 22 -18.98 -2.43 -4.07
CA SER A 22 -19.15 -2.69 -2.63
C SER A 22 -18.97 -4.19 -2.43
N ALA A 23 -17.85 -4.59 -1.81
CA ALA A 23 -17.44 -5.99 -1.73
C ALA A 23 -18.40 -6.86 -0.92
N ASP A 24 -19.12 -6.28 0.04
CA ASP A 24 -20.16 -6.95 0.83
C ASP A 24 -21.38 -7.36 -0.02
N LEU A 25 -21.49 -6.91 -1.27
CA LEU A 25 -22.51 -7.37 -2.22
C LEU A 25 -22.06 -8.57 -3.06
N LEU A 26 -20.77 -8.94 -3.01
CA LEU A 26 -20.26 -10.10 -3.75
C LEU A 26 -20.85 -11.40 -3.21
N ARG A 27 -21.21 -12.29 -4.12
CA ARG A 27 -21.66 -13.66 -3.82
C ARG A 27 -20.54 -14.65 -4.05
N GLU A 28 -20.61 -15.80 -3.37
CA GLU A 28 -19.60 -16.88 -3.51
C GLU A 28 -19.45 -17.33 -4.98
N GLU A 29 -20.54 -17.45 -5.74
CA GLU A 29 -20.48 -17.79 -7.17
C GLU A 29 -19.72 -16.76 -8.01
N GLU A 30 -19.76 -15.48 -7.62
CA GLU A 30 -19.03 -14.40 -8.30
C GLU A 30 -17.55 -14.48 -7.95
N MET A 31 -17.20 -14.73 -6.70
CA MET A 31 -15.82 -14.91 -6.25
C MET A 31 -15.18 -16.17 -6.84
N GLU A 32 -15.93 -17.28 -6.98
CA GLU A 32 -15.44 -18.51 -7.60
C GLU A 32 -15.08 -18.29 -9.08
N LEU A 33 -15.89 -17.51 -9.79
CA LEU A 33 -15.63 -17.14 -11.18
C LEU A 33 -14.41 -16.21 -11.30
N MET A 34 -14.29 -15.24 -10.38
CA MET A 34 -13.13 -14.34 -10.27
C MET A 34 -11.82 -15.10 -10.01
N SER A 35 -11.86 -16.20 -9.24
CA SER A 35 -10.67 -17.02 -8.95
C SER A 35 -10.05 -17.67 -10.19
N GLN A 36 -10.83 -17.84 -11.26
CA GLN A 36 -10.40 -18.47 -12.52
C GLN A 36 -9.79 -17.47 -13.50
N MET A 37 -9.89 -16.17 -13.21
CA MET A 37 -9.37 -15.12 -14.08
C MET A 37 -7.84 -15.08 -14.06
N ARG A 38 -7.21 -14.75 -15.20
CA ARG A 38 -5.75 -14.57 -15.21
C ARG A 38 -5.33 -13.44 -14.25
N PRO A 39 -4.11 -13.50 -13.70
CA PRO A 39 -3.55 -12.40 -12.94
C PRO A 39 -3.62 -11.07 -13.72
N GLY A 40 -4.20 -10.06 -13.08
CA GLY A 40 -4.34 -8.72 -13.67
C GLY A 40 -5.38 -8.65 -14.79
N LEU A 41 -6.36 -9.56 -14.86
CA LEU A 41 -7.52 -9.36 -15.74
C LEU A 41 -8.44 -8.26 -15.20
N ILE A 42 -8.68 -8.27 -13.89
CA ILE A 42 -9.50 -7.26 -13.21
C ILE A 42 -8.77 -6.65 -12.01
N GLN A 43 -9.17 -5.43 -11.65
CA GLN A 43 -8.82 -4.76 -10.39
C GLN A 43 -10.11 -4.31 -9.71
N LEU A 44 -10.15 -4.41 -8.39
CA LEU A 44 -11.31 -4.05 -7.59
C LEU A 44 -10.97 -2.88 -6.67
N GLU A 45 -11.67 -1.78 -6.85
CA GLU A 45 -11.70 -0.64 -5.93
C GLU A 45 -12.92 -0.80 -5.02
N ILE A 46 -12.67 -0.96 -3.72
CA ILE A 46 -13.63 -1.33 -2.70
C ILE A 46 -13.80 -0.13 -1.77
N GLY A 47 -14.91 0.56 -1.95
CA GLY A 47 -15.24 1.72 -1.13
C GLY A 47 -15.70 1.35 0.28
N VAL A 48 -14.77 1.19 1.22
CA VAL A 48 -15.04 0.97 2.65
C VAL A 48 -15.64 2.24 3.28
N GLN A 49 -15.10 3.40 2.91
CA GLN A 49 -15.42 4.75 3.40
C GLN A 49 -15.05 4.97 4.87
N SER A 50 -15.55 4.14 5.77
CA SER A 50 -15.30 4.17 7.21
C SER A 50 -15.65 2.80 7.80
N THR A 51 -14.98 2.37 8.87
CA THR A 51 -15.43 1.19 9.63
C THR A 51 -16.39 1.54 10.76
N ASN A 52 -16.61 2.84 11.02
CA ASN A 52 -17.56 3.33 12.02
C ASN A 52 -19.02 3.16 11.57
N PRO A 53 -19.84 2.36 12.29
CA PRO A 53 -21.23 2.15 11.93
C PRO A 53 -22.08 3.43 11.96
N GLU A 54 -21.76 4.41 12.81
CA GLU A 54 -22.50 5.68 12.86
C GLU A 54 -22.26 6.51 11.60
N THR A 55 -21.00 6.64 11.20
CA THR A 55 -20.62 7.29 9.95
C THR A 55 -21.27 6.65 8.74
N ILE A 56 -21.21 5.31 8.63
CA ILE A 56 -21.82 4.55 7.52
C ILE A 56 -23.33 4.83 7.42
N ARG A 57 -24.05 4.85 8.55
CA ARG A 57 -25.48 5.20 8.57
C ARG A 57 -25.73 6.65 8.15
N ALA A 58 -24.91 7.59 8.62
CA ALA A 58 -25.06 9.01 8.32
C ALA A 58 -24.87 9.34 6.84
N ILE A 59 -24.01 8.60 6.15
CA ILE A 59 -23.82 8.73 4.69
C ILE A 59 -24.79 7.87 3.86
N HIS A 60 -25.82 7.31 4.51
CA HIS A 60 -26.85 6.47 3.90
C HIS A 60 -26.28 5.23 3.17
N ARG A 61 -25.18 4.67 3.70
CA ARG A 61 -24.66 3.37 3.25
C ARG A 61 -25.16 2.28 4.18
N HIS A 62 -25.30 1.08 3.61
CA HIS A 62 -25.49 -0.15 4.36
C HIS A 62 -24.31 -1.05 4.03
N MET A 63 -23.47 -1.30 5.03
CA MET A 63 -22.27 -2.13 4.89
C MET A 63 -22.16 -3.07 6.09
N ASP A 64 -21.93 -4.35 5.83
CA ASP A 64 -21.53 -5.31 6.84
C ASP A 64 -20.00 -5.48 6.80
N LEU A 65 -19.31 -4.92 7.81
CA LEU A 65 -17.85 -4.93 7.88
C LEU A 65 -17.27 -6.35 7.88
N LYS A 66 -17.89 -7.29 8.60
CA LYS A 66 -17.41 -8.68 8.67
C LYS A 66 -17.55 -9.38 7.32
N LYS A 67 -18.64 -9.10 6.62
CA LYS A 67 -18.84 -9.63 5.27
C LYS A 67 -17.85 -9.02 4.28
N LEU A 68 -17.59 -7.71 4.38
CA LEU A 68 -16.56 -7.04 3.58
C LEU A 68 -15.18 -7.66 3.81
N GLU A 69 -14.77 -7.82 5.07
CA GLU A 69 -13.51 -8.49 5.45
C GLU A 69 -13.40 -9.90 4.87
N HIS A 70 -14.47 -10.70 4.96
CA HIS A 70 -14.52 -12.04 4.37
C HIS A 70 -14.30 -11.99 2.85
N CYS A 71 -15.03 -11.11 2.15
CA CYS A 71 -14.91 -10.96 0.70
C CYS A 71 -13.51 -10.48 0.28
N VAL A 72 -12.94 -9.48 0.96
CA VAL A 72 -11.58 -8.98 0.70
C VAL A 72 -10.55 -10.09 0.89
N ASN A 73 -10.60 -10.81 2.00
CA ASN A 73 -9.68 -11.92 2.29
C ASN A 73 -9.83 -13.06 1.27
N ARG A 74 -11.07 -13.39 0.89
CA ARG A 74 -11.37 -14.42 -0.11
C ARG A 74 -10.79 -14.04 -1.47
N VAL A 75 -11.01 -12.82 -1.93
CA VAL A 75 -10.44 -12.32 -3.20
C VAL A 75 -8.91 -12.27 -3.14
N HIS A 76 -8.34 -11.80 -2.02
CA HIS A 76 -6.88 -11.73 -1.84
C HIS A 76 -6.23 -13.12 -1.92
N SER A 77 -6.92 -14.16 -1.45
CA SER A 77 -6.42 -15.54 -1.47
C SER A 77 -6.18 -16.09 -2.88
N PHE A 78 -6.82 -15.53 -3.91
CA PHE A 78 -6.68 -15.97 -5.30
C PHE A 78 -5.36 -15.53 -5.93
N ARG A 79 -4.70 -14.50 -5.40
CA ARG A 79 -3.42 -13.97 -5.91
C ARG A 79 -3.46 -13.62 -7.41
N ASN A 80 -4.62 -13.17 -7.91
CA ASN A 80 -4.83 -12.81 -9.32
C ASN A 80 -5.50 -11.44 -9.51
N ILE A 81 -6.07 -10.85 -8.46
CA ILE A 81 -6.85 -9.59 -8.51
C ILE A 81 -6.20 -8.58 -7.57
N HIS A 82 -5.90 -7.40 -8.11
CA HIS A 82 -5.40 -6.27 -7.34
C HIS A 82 -6.57 -5.58 -6.63
N GLN A 83 -6.45 -5.36 -5.32
CA GLN A 83 -7.49 -4.72 -4.50
C GLN A 83 -7.06 -3.35 -3.96
N HIS A 84 -7.88 -2.34 -4.21
CA HIS A 84 -7.78 -1.01 -3.62
C HIS A 84 -8.90 -0.87 -2.60
N LEU A 85 -8.57 -0.46 -1.36
CA LEU A 85 -9.58 -0.19 -0.34
C LEU A 85 -9.54 1.28 0.03
N ASP A 86 -10.71 1.92 0.02
CA ASP A 86 -10.82 3.37 0.16
C ASP A 86 -11.44 3.76 1.50
N LEU A 87 -10.78 4.67 2.21
CA LEU A 87 -11.29 5.38 3.38
C LEU A 87 -11.51 6.85 3.04
N ILE A 88 -12.48 7.49 3.68
CA ILE A 88 -12.74 8.93 3.52
C ILE A 88 -12.72 9.62 4.88
N ALA A 89 -11.73 10.50 5.09
CA ALA A 89 -11.67 11.37 6.25
C ALA A 89 -12.65 12.56 6.13
N GLY A 90 -13.16 12.99 7.28
CA GLY A 90 -14.06 14.15 7.39
C GLY A 90 -15.53 13.84 7.10
N LEU A 91 -15.92 12.56 7.16
CA LEU A 91 -17.32 12.16 7.17
C LEU A 91 -18.00 12.51 8.52
N PRO A 92 -19.34 12.60 8.58
CA PRO A 92 -20.05 12.82 9.83
C PRO A 92 -19.78 11.72 10.87
N TYR A 93 -19.74 12.08 12.15
CA TYR A 93 -19.47 11.17 13.28
C TYR A 93 -18.09 10.51 13.26
N GLU A 94 -17.14 11.03 12.48
CA GLU A 94 -15.79 10.49 12.40
C GLU A 94 -14.78 11.54 12.89
N ASP A 95 -14.36 11.39 14.14
CA ASP A 95 -13.25 12.15 14.73
C ASP A 95 -11.90 11.49 14.41
N TYR A 96 -10.82 12.10 14.91
CA TYR A 96 -9.46 11.62 14.67
C TYR A 96 -9.23 10.19 15.14
N ASP A 97 -9.68 9.85 16.36
CA ASP A 97 -9.47 8.54 16.97
C ASP A 97 -10.31 7.45 16.27
N THR A 98 -11.53 7.80 15.84
CA THR A 98 -12.39 6.92 15.06
C THR A 98 -11.78 6.64 13.69
N PHE A 99 -11.23 7.67 13.02
CA PHE A 99 -10.53 7.48 11.75
C PHE A 99 -9.24 6.66 11.93
N HIS A 100 -8.49 6.85 13.00
CA HIS A 100 -7.33 6.04 13.38
C HIS A 100 -7.74 4.55 13.48
N GLN A 101 -8.86 4.24 14.13
CA GLN A 101 -9.40 2.88 14.17
C GLN A 101 -9.76 2.37 12.76
N SER A 102 -10.54 3.16 11.98
CA SER A 102 -10.91 2.82 10.60
C SER A 102 -9.70 2.51 9.73
N PHE A 103 -8.63 3.30 9.85
CA PHE A 103 -7.37 3.07 9.15
C PHE A 103 -6.77 1.71 9.49
N ASN A 104 -6.65 1.40 10.77
CA ASN A 104 -6.01 0.17 11.22
C ASN A 104 -6.83 -1.06 10.86
N ASP A 105 -8.16 -0.99 10.94
CA ASP A 105 -9.06 -2.07 10.51
C ASP A 105 -8.83 -2.41 9.03
N VAL A 106 -8.82 -1.40 8.16
CA VAL A 106 -8.60 -1.59 6.72
C VAL A 106 -7.17 -2.02 6.41
N TYR A 107 -6.16 -1.45 7.09
CA TYR A 107 -4.76 -1.82 6.91
C TYR A 107 -4.52 -3.30 7.25
N GLN A 108 -5.19 -3.83 8.29
CA GLN A 108 -5.09 -5.24 8.67
C GLN A 108 -5.64 -6.21 7.60
N MET A 109 -6.53 -5.73 6.73
CA MET A 109 -7.00 -6.50 5.57
C MET A 109 -5.93 -6.67 4.48
N LYS A 110 -4.78 -5.98 4.60
CA LYS A 110 -3.63 -6.02 3.68
C LYS A 110 -4.03 -5.80 2.22
N PRO A 111 -4.74 -4.69 1.89
CA PRO A 111 -5.10 -4.41 0.51
C PRO A 111 -3.84 -4.11 -0.31
N ASP A 112 -3.87 -4.33 -1.62
CA ASP A 112 -2.71 -4.04 -2.47
C ASP A 112 -2.46 -2.53 -2.58
N GLN A 113 -3.53 -1.72 -2.46
CA GLN A 113 -3.46 -0.29 -2.17
C GLN A 113 -4.48 0.13 -1.11
N LEU A 114 -4.07 1.05 -0.24
CA LEU A 114 -4.92 1.70 0.75
C LEU A 114 -5.05 3.18 0.38
N GLN A 115 -6.23 3.59 -0.06
CA GLN A 115 -6.50 4.96 -0.45
C GLN A 115 -7.12 5.73 0.73
N LEU A 116 -6.49 6.83 1.11
CA LEU A 116 -7.05 7.78 2.06
C LEU A 116 -7.57 8.98 1.26
N GLY A 117 -8.88 9.10 1.17
CA GLY A 117 -9.58 10.24 0.60
C GLY A 117 -9.98 11.25 1.66
N PHE A 118 -10.29 12.47 1.23
CA PHE A 118 -10.88 13.51 2.07
C PHE A 118 -12.24 13.88 1.47
N LEU A 119 -13.25 14.05 2.33
CA LEU A 119 -14.61 14.36 1.89
C LEU A 119 -14.60 15.58 0.96
N LYS A 120 -15.24 15.43 -0.20
CA LYS A 120 -15.50 16.52 -1.15
C LYS A 120 -16.99 16.85 -1.12
N VAL A 121 -17.32 18.09 -0.78
CA VAL A 121 -18.71 18.54 -0.69
C VAL A 121 -19.18 19.00 -2.07
N LEU A 122 -19.72 18.07 -2.85
CA LEU A 122 -20.14 18.33 -4.23
C LEU A 122 -21.49 19.07 -4.28
N LYS A 123 -21.61 20.01 -5.23
CA LYS A 123 -22.84 20.78 -5.46
C LYS A 123 -24.02 19.85 -5.77
N GLY A 124 -25.14 20.03 -5.07
CA GLY A 124 -26.36 19.24 -5.20
C GLY A 124 -26.37 17.92 -4.40
N SER A 125 -25.25 17.53 -3.78
CA SER A 125 -25.16 16.31 -2.96
C SER A 125 -25.92 16.47 -1.63
N LEU A 126 -26.23 15.34 -0.99
CA LEU A 126 -26.75 15.32 0.37
C LEU A 126 -25.78 16.02 1.34
N MET A 127 -24.48 15.75 1.21
CA MET A 127 -23.46 16.36 2.07
C MET A 127 -23.43 17.89 1.97
N GLN A 128 -23.73 18.47 0.80
CA GLN A 128 -23.86 19.93 0.69
C GLN A 128 -25.06 20.46 1.49
N LYS A 129 -26.19 19.75 1.45
CA LYS A 129 -27.42 20.15 2.16
C LYS A 129 -27.27 20.04 3.67
N GLU A 130 -26.56 19.01 4.12
CA GLU A 130 -26.30 18.74 5.54
C GLU A 130 -25.03 19.42 6.08
N ALA A 131 -24.31 20.20 5.25
CA ALA A 131 -23.02 20.79 5.61
C ALA A 131 -23.12 21.66 6.88
N GLU A 132 -24.17 22.47 7.00
CA GLU A 132 -24.39 23.31 8.18
C GLU A 132 -24.66 22.46 9.43
N VAL A 133 -25.50 21.43 9.32
CA VAL A 133 -25.85 20.52 10.42
C VAL A 133 -24.63 19.78 10.96
N TYR A 134 -23.76 19.32 10.05
CA TYR A 134 -22.54 18.60 10.39
C TYR A 134 -21.32 19.51 10.63
N GLY A 135 -21.51 20.83 10.57
CA GLY A 135 -20.44 21.81 10.74
C GLY A 135 -19.30 21.67 9.73
N ILE A 136 -19.61 21.20 8.52
CA ILE A 136 -18.63 20.94 7.47
C ILE A 136 -18.19 22.26 6.87
N VAL A 137 -16.96 22.64 7.17
CA VAL A 137 -16.24 23.72 6.49
C VAL A 137 -15.44 23.09 5.35
N TYR A 138 -15.58 23.60 4.13
CA TYR A 138 -14.93 23.03 2.94
C TYR A 138 -14.50 24.14 1.98
N LYS A 139 -13.60 23.81 1.05
CA LYS A 139 -13.10 24.75 0.05
C LYS A 139 -14.23 25.23 -0.88
N GLU A 140 -14.32 26.55 -1.10
CA GLU A 140 -15.31 27.12 -2.02
C GLU A 140 -15.06 26.78 -3.50
N LYS A 141 -13.81 26.48 -3.85
CA LYS A 141 -13.40 26.08 -5.20
C LYS A 141 -13.10 24.60 -5.25
N GLU A 142 -13.22 24.03 -6.44
CA GLU A 142 -12.80 22.66 -6.73
C GLU A 142 -11.38 22.39 -6.17
N PRO A 143 -11.16 21.23 -5.51
CA PRO A 143 -12.04 20.06 -5.47
C PRO A 143 -13.11 20.03 -4.35
N TYR A 144 -13.44 21.17 -3.72
CA TYR A 144 -14.45 21.28 -2.64
C TYR A 144 -14.15 20.40 -1.41
N GLU A 145 -12.88 20.18 -1.15
CA GLU A 145 -12.39 19.32 -0.07
C GLU A 145 -12.70 19.92 1.31
N VAL A 146 -13.06 19.05 2.26
CA VAL A 146 -13.28 19.38 3.66
C VAL A 146 -12.03 19.99 4.31
N LEU A 147 -12.26 21.02 5.12
CA LEU A 147 -11.28 21.68 5.97
C LEU A 147 -11.51 21.29 7.44
N SER A 148 -12.76 21.19 7.88
CA SER A 148 -13.09 20.70 9.22
C SER A 148 -14.56 20.27 9.30
N THR A 149 -14.91 19.54 10.35
CA THR A 149 -16.29 19.19 10.72
C THR A 149 -16.51 19.44 12.21
N ASN A 150 -17.71 19.13 12.73
CA ASN A 150 -17.95 19.11 14.17
C ASN A 150 -17.08 18.10 14.95
N TRP A 151 -16.51 17.11 14.27
CA TRP A 151 -15.72 16.01 14.87
C TRP A 151 -14.23 16.09 14.57
N LEU A 152 -13.86 16.77 13.47
CA LEU A 152 -12.50 16.77 12.96
C LEU A 152 -12.04 18.21 12.72
N THR A 153 -11.06 18.67 13.49
CA THR A 153 -10.49 20.01 13.38
C THR A 153 -9.61 20.15 12.14
N TYR A 154 -9.35 21.38 11.70
CA TYR A 154 -8.43 21.63 10.58
C TYR A 154 -7.01 21.11 10.84
N GLY A 155 -6.53 21.23 12.08
CA GLY A 155 -5.21 20.69 12.46
C GLY A 155 -5.14 19.16 12.34
N GLU A 156 -6.21 18.46 12.69
CA GLU A 156 -6.31 17.01 12.53
C GLU A 156 -6.43 16.61 11.06
N VAL A 157 -7.17 17.36 10.24
CA VAL A 157 -7.20 17.13 8.78
C VAL A 157 -5.79 17.22 8.19
N LEU A 158 -4.96 18.17 8.62
CA LEU A 158 -3.57 18.28 8.17
C LEU A 158 -2.73 17.06 8.59
N LYS A 159 -2.88 16.57 9.83
CA LYS A 159 -2.22 15.33 10.28
C LYS A 159 -2.64 14.12 9.44
N LEU A 160 -3.93 13.98 9.15
CA LEU A 160 -4.42 12.89 8.30
C LEU A 160 -3.86 12.98 6.87
N LYS A 161 -3.70 14.19 6.32
CA LYS A 161 -3.04 14.38 5.01
C LYS A 161 -1.58 13.96 5.04
N MET A 162 -0.89 14.25 6.13
CA MET A 162 0.48 13.81 6.33
C MET A 162 0.57 12.27 6.40
N VAL A 163 -0.34 11.60 7.12
CA VAL A 163 -0.45 10.14 7.16
C VAL A 163 -0.72 9.57 5.76
N GLU A 164 -1.70 10.11 5.04
CA GLU A 164 -2.03 9.74 3.66
C GLU A 164 -0.80 9.80 2.75
N SER A 165 -0.03 10.89 2.83
CA SER A 165 1.17 11.05 2.01
C SER A 165 2.25 10.01 2.34
N MET A 166 2.38 9.60 3.60
CA MET A 166 3.32 8.54 3.99
C MET A 166 2.87 7.16 3.52
N VAL A 167 1.57 6.88 3.59
CA VAL A 167 0.97 5.64 3.05
C VAL A 167 1.19 5.57 1.54
N GLU A 168 0.98 6.67 0.82
CA GLU A 168 1.22 6.74 -0.62
C GLU A 168 2.69 6.47 -0.98
N VAL A 169 3.62 7.12 -0.27
CA VAL A 169 5.06 7.00 -0.54
C VAL A 169 5.60 5.61 -0.21
N TYR A 170 5.19 5.02 0.92
CA TYR A 170 5.79 3.79 1.44
C TYR A 170 4.96 2.53 1.20
N TYR A 171 3.64 2.58 1.42
CA TYR A 171 2.76 1.44 1.23
C TYR A 171 2.35 1.27 -0.25
N ASN A 172 1.62 2.24 -0.81
CA ASN A 172 1.02 2.15 -2.14
C ASN A 172 2.06 2.10 -3.28
N SER A 173 3.28 2.61 -3.03
CA SER A 173 4.38 2.48 -3.98
C SER A 173 4.81 1.03 -4.21
N GLY A 174 4.44 0.11 -3.30
CA GLY A 174 4.83 -1.29 -3.29
C GLY A 174 6.34 -1.50 -3.17
N GLN A 175 7.11 -0.46 -2.85
CA GLN A 175 8.57 -0.52 -2.81
C GLN A 175 9.09 -0.99 -1.46
N PHE A 176 8.27 -1.02 -0.41
CA PHE A 176 8.75 -1.29 0.94
C PHE A 176 8.05 -2.49 1.57
N TRP A 177 7.59 -3.46 0.79
CA TRP A 177 6.75 -4.56 1.29
C TRP A 177 7.40 -5.31 2.44
N HIS A 178 8.61 -5.83 2.24
CA HIS A 178 9.30 -6.59 3.28
C HIS A 178 9.86 -5.71 4.39
N THR A 179 10.16 -4.45 4.05
CA THR A 179 10.59 -3.44 5.03
C THR A 179 9.44 -3.10 5.99
N LEU A 180 8.25 -2.79 5.49
CA LEU A 180 7.08 -2.44 6.32
C LEU A 180 6.57 -3.63 7.13
N GLU A 181 6.58 -4.84 6.57
CA GLU A 181 6.26 -6.08 7.30
C GLU A 181 7.15 -6.26 8.54
N TYR A 182 8.41 -5.82 8.46
CA TYR A 182 9.34 -5.83 9.58
C TYR A 182 9.12 -4.63 10.53
N LEU A 183 8.92 -3.43 10.01
CA LEU A 183 8.92 -2.20 10.81
C LEU A 183 7.61 -1.93 11.56
N VAL A 184 6.46 -2.11 10.90
CA VAL A 184 5.15 -1.75 11.47
C VAL A 184 4.87 -2.46 12.80
N PRO A 185 5.23 -3.76 13.01
CA PRO A 185 5.04 -4.43 14.29
C PRO A 185 5.82 -3.86 15.49
N PHE A 186 6.82 -2.98 15.28
CA PHE A 186 7.52 -2.31 16.37
C PHE A 186 6.76 -1.10 16.92
N GLU A 187 5.74 -0.65 16.19
CA GLU A 187 4.85 0.43 16.61
C GLU A 187 3.56 -0.11 17.21
N LYS A 188 2.81 0.76 17.91
CA LYS A 188 1.53 0.40 18.52
C LYS A 188 0.55 -0.16 17.47
N ASP A 189 0.52 0.48 16.31
CA ASP A 189 -0.33 0.17 15.17
C ASP A 189 0.20 0.88 13.91
N ALA A 190 -0.36 0.52 12.74
CA ALA A 190 0.10 1.01 11.46
C ALA A 190 -0.10 2.53 11.30
N PHE A 191 -1.25 3.05 11.74
CA PHE A 191 -1.50 4.49 11.69
C PHE A 191 -0.44 5.28 12.48
N THR A 192 -0.11 4.84 13.70
CA THR A 192 0.91 5.46 14.55
C THR A 192 2.29 5.47 13.86
N PHE A 193 2.64 4.38 13.16
CA PHE A 193 3.87 4.32 12.36
C PHE A 193 3.90 5.42 11.28
N TYR A 194 2.84 5.54 10.47
CA TYR A 194 2.78 6.54 9.40
C TYR A 194 2.68 7.98 9.94
N GLU A 195 2.00 8.19 11.07
CA GLU A 195 1.92 9.50 11.74
C GLU A 195 3.30 9.97 12.23
N LYS A 196 4.06 9.10 12.90
CA LYS A 196 5.42 9.40 13.35
C LYS A 196 6.38 9.63 12.19
N LEU A 197 6.31 8.79 11.15
CA LEU A 197 7.13 8.96 9.94
C LEU A 197 6.82 10.29 9.24
N GLY A 198 5.54 10.65 9.15
CA GLY A 198 5.11 11.94 8.60
C GLY A 198 5.65 13.11 9.42
N SER A 199 5.57 13.03 10.75
CA SER A 199 6.09 14.06 11.65
C SER A 199 7.60 14.25 11.48
N PHE A 200 8.34 13.15 11.25
CA PHE A 200 9.76 13.20 10.93
C PHE A 200 10.02 13.90 9.58
N TYR A 201 9.20 13.62 8.56
CA TYR A 201 9.27 14.30 7.27
C TYR A 201 9.08 15.81 7.39
N GLU A 202 8.10 16.27 8.17
CA GLU A 202 7.87 17.69 8.44
C GLU A 202 9.05 18.31 9.20
N LYS A 203 9.52 17.67 10.28
CA LYS A 203 10.66 18.12 11.09
C LYS A 203 11.92 18.33 10.25
N LYS A 204 12.15 17.47 9.25
CA LYS A 204 13.32 17.51 8.37
C LYS A 204 13.12 18.34 7.09
N GLY A 205 11.91 18.84 6.84
CA GLY A 205 11.57 19.57 5.61
C GLY A 205 11.54 18.70 4.34
N TYR A 206 11.35 17.38 4.49
CA TYR A 206 11.34 16.46 3.35
C TYR A 206 10.04 16.49 2.56
N SER A 207 8.95 17.01 3.13
CA SER A 207 7.65 17.14 2.47
C SER A 207 7.65 18.16 1.32
N GLU A 208 8.66 19.04 1.22
CA GLU A 208 8.69 20.13 0.25
C GLU A 208 9.27 19.76 -1.13
N ILE A 209 9.93 18.59 -1.22
CA ILE A 209 10.66 18.17 -2.43
C ILE A 209 10.36 16.72 -2.82
N SER A 210 10.39 16.45 -4.12
CA SER A 210 10.26 15.08 -4.62
C SER A 210 11.56 14.30 -4.42
N HIS A 211 11.43 13.10 -3.83
CA HIS A 211 12.57 12.22 -3.56
C HIS A 211 12.62 11.06 -4.55
N SER A 212 13.83 10.75 -5.01
CA SER A 212 14.08 9.50 -5.74
C SER A 212 13.79 8.28 -4.87
N ARG A 213 13.57 7.11 -5.50
CA ARG A 213 13.42 5.83 -4.80
C ARG A 213 14.53 5.61 -3.78
N MET A 214 15.79 5.71 -4.20
CA MET A 214 16.95 5.51 -3.31
C MET A 214 16.92 6.47 -2.13
N ARG A 215 16.58 7.75 -2.37
CA ARG A 215 16.52 8.74 -1.29
C ARG A 215 15.43 8.43 -0.27
N ARG A 216 14.29 7.85 -0.67
CA ARG A 216 13.25 7.42 0.27
C ARG A 216 13.73 6.31 1.21
N TYR A 217 14.54 5.36 0.74
CA TYR A 217 15.18 4.38 1.63
C TYR A 217 16.16 5.02 2.59
N GLU A 218 16.97 5.97 2.12
CA GLU A 218 17.90 6.71 2.98
C GLU A 218 17.17 7.52 4.06
N ILE A 219 16.06 8.17 3.70
CA ILE A 219 15.22 8.91 4.66
C ILE A 219 14.60 7.96 5.68
N LEU A 220 14.07 6.82 5.24
CA LEU A 220 13.52 5.82 6.16
C LEU A 220 14.59 5.28 7.11
N LEU A 221 15.80 5.02 6.62
CA LEU A 221 16.92 4.60 7.47
C LEU A 221 17.31 5.70 8.47
N GLU A 222 17.33 6.97 8.06
CA GLU A 222 17.58 8.13 8.93
C GLU A 222 16.51 8.24 10.03
N TYR A 223 15.23 8.07 9.68
CA TYR A 223 14.13 8.02 10.65
C TYR A 223 14.33 6.91 11.68
N LEU A 224 14.68 5.70 11.23
CA LEU A 224 14.89 4.57 12.14
C LEU A 224 16.07 4.81 13.10
N GLN A 225 17.15 5.44 12.61
CA GLN A 225 18.34 5.73 13.42
C GLN A 225 18.11 6.86 14.43
N GLU A 226 17.28 7.84 14.12
CA GLU A 226 17.10 9.03 14.96
C GLU A 226 15.91 8.95 15.93
N GLU A 227 14.83 8.27 15.53
CA GLU A 227 13.54 8.34 16.25
C GLU A 227 13.09 6.97 16.81
N THR A 228 13.86 5.89 16.58
CA THR A 228 13.47 4.53 17.01
C THR A 228 14.64 3.74 17.58
N ASP A 229 14.33 2.69 18.35
CA ASP A 229 15.29 1.69 18.83
C ASP A 229 15.28 0.41 17.96
N VAL A 230 14.68 0.47 16.77
CA VAL A 230 14.55 -0.70 15.88
C VAL A 230 15.93 -1.11 15.37
N PRO A 231 16.27 -2.42 15.35
CA PRO A 231 17.53 -2.89 14.77
C PRO A 231 17.65 -2.51 13.28
N THR A 232 18.48 -1.50 13.01
CA THR A 232 18.58 -0.89 11.68
C THR A 232 19.31 -1.78 10.67
N GLU A 233 20.14 -2.71 11.13
CA GLU A 233 20.86 -3.67 10.29
C GLU A 233 19.87 -4.62 9.60
N VAL A 234 18.89 -5.13 10.35
CA VAL A 234 17.84 -5.99 9.80
C VAL A 234 16.94 -5.21 8.85
N ALA A 235 16.59 -3.97 9.21
CA ALA A 235 15.82 -3.08 8.33
C ALA A 235 16.57 -2.83 7.00
N ALA A 236 17.87 -2.52 7.06
CA ALA A 236 18.70 -2.28 5.88
C ALA A 236 18.77 -3.52 4.95
N GLN A 237 18.80 -4.73 5.51
CA GLN A 237 18.71 -5.96 4.70
C GLN A 237 17.36 -6.11 4.00
N LYS A 238 16.24 -5.81 4.69
CA LYS A 238 14.90 -5.82 4.09
C LYS A 238 14.78 -4.78 2.98
N MET A 239 15.30 -3.58 3.21
CA MET A 239 15.36 -2.49 2.22
C MET A 239 16.17 -2.88 0.99
N LEU A 240 17.32 -3.55 1.17
CA LEU A 240 18.16 -4.02 0.07
C LEU A 240 17.44 -5.08 -0.77
N TYR A 241 16.73 -6.01 -0.11
CA TYR A 241 15.93 -7.02 -0.79
C TYR A 241 14.79 -6.38 -1.61
N ASP A 242 14.03 -5.48 -1.01
CA ASP A 242 12.96 -4.72 -1.67
C ASP A 242 13.46 -3.93 -2.89
N LEU A 243 14.63 -3.28 -2.79
CA LEU A 243 15.25 -2.57 -3.91
C LEU A 243 15.57 -3.51 -5.08
N TYR A 244 16.18 -4.67 -4.79
CA TYR A 244 16.58 -5.62 -5.82
C TYR A 244 15.41 -6.41 -6.40
N LEU A 245 14.29 -6.56 -5.68
CA LEU A 245 13.03 -7.06 -6.27
C LEU A 245 12.55 -6.16 -7.42
N ARG A 246 12.76 -4.85 -7.32
CA ARG A 246 12.29 -3.90 -8.34
C ARG A 246 13.21 -3.85 -9.54
N GLU A 247 14.50 -3.68 -9.32
CA GLU A 247 15.45 -3.48 -10.42
C GLU A 247 16.88 -3.88 -10.09
N LYS A 248 17.66 -4.10 -11.14
CA LYS A 248 19.12 -4.21 -11.03
C LYS A 248 19.72 -2.83 -10.84
N LEU A 249 20.06 -2.49 -9.61
CA LEU A 249 20.66 -1.20 -9.27
C LEU A 249 21.98 -0.96 -10.02
N LYS A 250 22.13 0.23 -10.61
CA LYS A 250 23.38 0.68 -11.23
C LYS A 250 24.46 1.00 -10.19
N LYS A 251 24.05 1.55 -9.05
CA LYS A 251 24.91 1.88 -7.90
C LYS A 251 24.30 1.25 -6.66
N ARG A 252 25.12 0.54 -5.89
CA ARG A 252 24.69 -0.07 -4.63
C ARG A 252 24.33 1.00 -3.59
N PRO A 253 23.33 0.74 -2.73
CA PRO A 253 23.04 1.62 -1.60
C PRO A 253 24.24 1.71 -0.65
N VAL A 254 24.44 2.85 0.00
CA VAL A 254 25.56 3.07 0.93
C VAL A 254 25.48 2.20 2.18
N PHE A 255 24.26 1.77 2.55
CA PHE A 255 23.99 0.87 3.67
C PHE A 255 24.11 -0.61 3.30
N ALA A 256 24.39 -0.95 2.03
CA ALA A 256 24.51 -2.35 1.61
C ALA A 256 25.89 -2.92 1.98
N PRO A 257 25.98 -4.15 2.52
CA PRO A 257 27.24 -4.79 2.83
C PRO A 257 28.15 -4.97 1.61
N ASP A 258 29.46 -5.07 1.84
CA ASP A 258 30.46 -5.32 0.80
C ASP A 258 30.32 -6.76 0.25
N GLN A 259 30.31 -6.88 -1.07
CA GLN A 259 30.18 -8.14 -1.80
C GLN A 259 31.53 -8.65 -2.35
N LYS A 260 32.62 -7.88 -2.20
CA LYS A 260 33.93 -8.18 -2.81
C LYS A 260 34.43 -9.60 -2.50
N GLN A 261 34.24 -10.06 -1.27
CA GLN A 261 34.66 -11.41 -0.86
C GLN A 261 33.90 -12.54 -1.57
N TYR A 262 32.72 -12.27 -2.12
CA TYR A 262 31.87 -13.26 -2.80
C TYR A 262 32.00 -13.22 -4.32
N GLU A 263 32.72 -12.26 -4.91
CA GLU A 263 32.79 -12.04 -6.36
C GLU A 263 33.19 -13.29 -7.14
N THR A 264 34.20 -14.02 -6.66
CA THR A 264 34.69 -15.23 -7.35
C THR A 264 33.66 -16.36 -7.30
N ALA A 265 33.01 -16.55 -6.15
CA ALA A 265 32.00 -17.58 -5.96
C ALA A 265 30.74 -17.28 -6.81
N VAL A 266 30.27 -16.04 -6.77
CA VAL A 266 29.16 -15.56 -7.62
C VAL A 266 29.49 -15.72 -9.11
N TRP A 267 30.71 -15.38 -9.54
CA TRP A 267 31.11 -15.55 -10.94
C TRP A 267 31.10 -17.02 -11.38
N ASN A 268 31.65 -17.92 -10.57
CA ASN A 268 31.65 -19.36 -10.83
C ASN A 268 30.21 -19.90 -10.91
N TYR A 269 29.35 -19.53 -9.94
CA TYR A 269 27.94 -19.92 -9.94
C TYR A 269 27.23 -19.47 -11.21
N ARG A 270 27.41 -18.21 -11.62
CA ARG A 270 26.79 -17.67 -12.86
C ARG A 270 27.23 -18.44 -14.09
N LYS A 271 28.52 -18.78 -14.19
CA LYS A 271 29.08 -19.53 -15.33
C LYS A 271 28.54 -20.97 -15.38
N ASN A 272 28.51 -21.66 -14.24
CA ASN A 272 28.10 -23.06 -14.16
C ASN A 272 26.59 -23.25 -14.39
N ASN A 273 25.77 -22.29 -13.94
CA ASN A 273 24.31 -22.37 -14.02
C ASN A 273 23.71 -21.53 -15.17
N GLN A 274 24.55 -20.97 -16.05
CA GLN A 274 24.13 -20.17 -17.20
C GLN A 274 23.16 -19.01 -16.82
N VAL A 275 23.42 -18.37 -15.68
CA VAL A 275 22.57 -17.30 -15.14
C VAL A 275 22.55 -16.12 -16.10
N SER A 276 21.36 -15.57 -16.38
CA SER A 276 21.20 -14.41 -17.28
C SER A 276 22.09 -13.23 -16.86
N LYS A 277 22.59 -12.47 -17.84
CA LYS A 277 23.38 -11.25 -17.61
C LYS A 277 22.56 -10.14 -16.96
N THR A 278 21.24 -10.16 -17.16
CA THR A 278 20.32 -9.18 -16.60
C THR A 278 20.08 -9.45 -15.11
N ALA A 279 20.15 -10.71 -14.66
CA ALA A 279 19.95 -11.10 -13.27
C ALA A 279 20.99 -10.52 -12.29
N HIS A 280 20.59 -10.41 -11.02
CA HIS A 280 21.42 -9.99 -9.89
C HIS A 280 21.56 -11.12 -8.87
N ILE A 281 22.71 -11.25 -8.22
CA ILE A 281 22.90 -12.20 -7.12
C ILE A 281 23.42 -11.40 -5.93
N GLU A 282 22.74 -11.51 -4.79
CA GLU A 282 23.07 -10.83 -3.55
C GLU A 282 23.35 -11.84 -2.44
N VAL A 283 24.46 -11.65 -1.72
CA VAL A 283 24.75 -12.39 -0.48
C VAL A 283 24.39 -11.50 0.71
N PHE A 284 23.38 -11.91 1.47
CA PHE A 284 22.94 -11.22 2.68
C PHE A 284 23.82 -11.59 3.88
N GLU A 285 23.87 -10.74 4.91
CA GLU A 285 24.80 -10.95 6.04
C GLU A 285 24.51 -12.22 6.85
N ASN A 286 23.27 -12.71 6.80
CA ASN A 286 22.90 -14.00 7.38
C ASN A 286 23.40 -15.22 6.56
N GLY A 287 24.17 -14.98 5.49
CA GLY A 287 24.71 -16.00 4.59
C GLY A 287 23.75 -16.46 3.50
N THR A 288 22.51 -15.98 3.48
CA THR A 288 21.55 -16.33 2.42
C THR A 288 21.98 -15.70 1.11
N VAL A 289 22.00 -16.48 0.03
CA VAL A 289 22.30 -16.00 -1.31
C VAL A 289 21.04 -16.03 -2.15
N ILE A 290 20.68 -14.90 -2.74
CA ILE A 290 19.45 -14.77 -3.53
C ILE A 290 19.79 -14.35 -4.94
N LEU A 291 19.27 -15.12 -5.90
CA LEU A 291 19.20 -14.77 -7.31
C LEU A 291 17.92 -13.97 -7.58
N PHE A 292 18.04 -12.81 -8.18
CA PHE A 292 16.95 -11.98 -8.70
C PHE A 292 16.95 -12.07 -10.22
N ASP A 293 15.94 -12.73 -10.79
CA ASP A 293 15.75 -12.90 -12.23
C ASP A 293 14.74 -11.88 -12.76
N TYR A 294 15.23 -10.87 -13.48
CA TYR A 294 14.39 -9.79 -14.02
C TYR A 294 13.70 -10.13 -15.34
N GLU A 295 14.03 -11.27 -15.96
CA GLU A 295 13.34 -11.77 -17.16
C GLU A 295 12.03 -12.48 -16.80
N LYS A 296 11.89 -12.89 -15.53
CA LYS A 296 10.67 -13.45 -14.96
C LYS A 296 10.13 -12.50 -13.91
N ARG A 297 9.07 -11.76 -14.23
CA ARG A 297 8.43 -10.86 -13.29
C ARG A 297 7.06 -11.36 -12.89
N ASP A 298 6.72 -11.13 -11.63
CA ASP A 298 5.38 -11.34 -11.14
C ASP A 298 4.40 -10.37 -11.86
N PRO A 299 3.31 -10.87 -12.45
CA PRO A 299 2.42 -10.06 -13.28
C PRO A 299 1.60 -9.02 -12.50
N LEU A 300 1.50 -9.14 -11.17
CA LEU A 300 0.73 -8.21 -10.33
C LEU A 300 1.61 -7.14 -9.72
N SER A 301 2.69 -7.55 -9.07
CA SER A 301 3.61 -6.67 -8.36
C SER A 301 4.72 -6.13 -9.25
N ASN A 302 4.97 -6.75 -10.41
CA ASN A 302 6.11 -6.50 -11.29
C ASN A 302 7.48 -6.73 -10.60
N ASN A 303 7.51 -7.48 -9.50
CA ASN A 303 8.75 -7.85 -8.82
C ASN A 303 9.49 -8.94 -9.59
N ALA A 304 10.82 -8.94 -9.50
CA ALA A 304 11.66 -10.01 -10.03
C ALA A 304 11.36 -11.34 -9.33
N TYR A 305 11.41 -12.42 -10.09
CA TYR A 305 11.44 -13.77 -9.52
C TYR A 305 12.71 -13.92 -8.68
N THR A 306 12.57 -14.57 -7.52
CA THR A 306 13.67 -14.81 -6.60
C THR A 306 13.87 -16.29 -6.31
N GLU A 307 15.12 -16.68 -6.14
CA GLU A 307 15.51 -18.05 -5.78
C GLU A 307 16.68 -18.03 -4.80
N VAL A 308 16.59 -18.83 -3.75
CA VAL A 308 17.72 -19.06 -2.83
C VAL A 308 18.69 -20.03 -3.49
N VAL A 309 19.96 -19.64 -3.60
CA VAL A 309 21.00 -20.40 -4.29
C VAL A 309 22.16 -20.72 -3.36
N GLN A 310 23.03 -21.65 -3.78
CA GLN A 310 24.26 -22.01 -3.07
C GLN A 310 25.47 -21.74 -3.97
N LEU A 311 26.42 -20.93 -3.50
CA LEU A 311 27.57 -20.44 -4.26
C LEU A 311 28.74 -21.44 -4.35
#